data_AF-A0A972N227-F1
#
_entry.id   AF-A0A972N227-F1
#
_cell.length_a   1.000
_cell.length_b   1.000
_cell.length_c   1.000
_cell.angle_alpha   90.00
_cell.angle_beta   90.00
_cell.angle_gamma   90.00
#
_symmetry.space_group_name_H-M   'P 1'
#
loop_
_entity.id
_entity.type
_entity.pdbx_description
1 polymer ?
#
loop_
_entity_poly.entity_id
_entity_poly.type
_entity_poly.pdbx_seq_one_letter_code
_entity_poly.pdbx_strand_id
1 'polypeptide(L)' 'MNRSLKAGLISLLPLSLFAGEAKIDTGDTAWMLVATAFVMLMTPAGLALFYGGLTRSKNVLNTMGMSLIAFAIGT' A
#
# COMPACT_ATOMS: atom_id res chain seq x y z
N MET A 1 -1.67 -43.57 2.68
CA MET A 1 -1.91 -42.28 1.97
C MET A 1 -2.30 -41.24 3.00
N ASN A 2 -1.38 -40.33 3.29
CA ASN A 2 -1.10 -39.82 4.64
C ASN A 2 -2.05 -38.71 5.08
N ARG A 3 -2.57 -38.79 6.32
CA ARG A 3 -3.47 -37.79 6.92
C ARG A 3 -2.90 -36.37 6.92
N SER A 4 -1.56 -36.23 7.02
CA SER A 4 -0.87 -34.94 6.93
C SER A 4 -0.96 -34.28 5.55
N LEU A 5 -1.06 -35.07 4.47
CA LEU A 5 -1.24 -34.58 3.10
C LEU A 5 -2.66 -34.06 2.86
N LYS A 6 -3.67 -34.72 3.46
CA LYS A 6 -5.07 -34.24 3.44
C LYS A 6 -5.25 -32.97 4.29
N ALA A 7 -4.59 -32.88 5.45
CA ALA A 7 -4.64 -31.70 6.31
C ALA A 7 -4.03 -30.45 5.64
N GLY A 8 -2.89 -30.60 4.96
CA GLY A 8 -2.27 -29.50 4.18
C GLY A 8 -3.13 -29.05 2.99
N LEU A 9 -3.85 -29.99 2.35
CA LEU A 9 -4.77 -29.66 1.26
C LEU A 9 -6.04 -28.93 1.77
N ILE A 10 -6.53 -29.28 2.96
CA ILE A 10 -7.68 -28.63 3.61
C ILE A 10 -7.34 -27.22 4.11
N SER A 11 -6.10 -26.95 4.53
CA SER A 11 -5.70 -25.58 4.91
C SER A 11 -5.54 -24.62 3.72
N LEU A 12 -5.41 -25.14 2.50
CA LEU A 12 -5.34 -24.32 1.27
C LEU A 12 -6.73 -24.07 0.63
N LEU A 13 -7.69 -24.97 0.87
CA LEU A 13 -9.09 -24.82 0.44
C LEU A 13 -9.83 -23.54 0.92
N PRO A 14 -9.59 -22.96 2.12
CA PRO A 14 -10.29 -21.74 2.51
C PRO A 14 -9.94 -20.54 1.62
N LEU A 15 -8.80 -20.53 0.92
CA LEU A 15 -8.42 -19.40 0.07
C LEU A 15 -9.36 -19.24 -1.13
N SER A 16 -9.90 -20.33 -1.68
CA SER A 16 -10.81 -20.31 -2.83
C SER A 16 -12.29 -20.09 -2.46
N LEU A 17 -12.63 -20.11 -1.17
CA LEU A 17 -13.99 -19.87 -0.68
C LEU A 17 -14.32 -18.37 -0.52
N PHE A 18 -13.31 -17.52 -0.37
CA PHE A 18 -13.46 -16.05 -0.32
C PHE A 18 -13.51 -15.40 -1.71
N ALA A 19 -13.38 -16.18 -2.78
CA ALA A 19 -13.58 -15.70 -4.14
C ALA A 19 -15.08 -15.59 -4.45
N GLY A 20 -15.74 -14.62 -3.80
CA GLY A 20 -17.08 -14.20 -4.19
C GLY A 20 -17.05 -13.70 -5.64
N GLU A 21 -18.16 -13.93 -6.37
CA GLU A 21 -18.34 -13.46 -7.74
C GLU A 21 -17.85 -12.02 -7.88
N ALA A 22 -16.82 -11.81 -8.71
CA ALA A 22 -16.14 -10.53 -8.87
C ALA A 22 -17.03 -9.54 -9.65
N LYS A 23 -18.14 -9.15 -9.05
CA LYS A 23 -18.98 -8.06 -9.53
C LYS A 23 -18.32 -6.75 -9.06
N ILE A 24 -17.96 -5.90 -10.01
CA ILE A 24 -17.45 -4.56 -9.71
C ILE A 24 -18.56 -3.76 -9.03
N ASP A 25 -18.46 -3.60 -7.71
CA ASP A 25 -19.31 -2.70 -6.95
C ASP A 25 -18.75 -1.27 -7.04
N THR A 26 -19.64 -0.30 -7.26
CA THR A 26 -19.23 1.11 -7.42
C THR A 26 -18.79 1.73 -6.10
N GLY A 27 -19.39 1.31 -4.98
CA GLY A 27 -19.00 1.73 -3.62
C GLY A 27 -17.64 1.19 -3.23
N ASP A 28 -17.39 -0.10 -3.48
CA ASP A 28 -16.07 -0.71 -3.23
C ASP A 28 -14.98 -0.07 -4.10
N THR A 29 -15.28 0.22 -5.37
CA THR A 29 -14.35 0.91 -6.27
C THR A 29 -14.06 2.34 -5.80
N ALA A 30 -15.09 3.10 -5.43
CA ALA A 30 -14.91 4.45 -4.91
C ALA A 30 -14.08 4.46 -3.63
N TRP A 31 -14.34 3.52 -2.72
CA TRP A 31 -13.57 3.38 -1.49
C TRP A 31 -12.11 3.01 -1.77
N MET A 32 -11.86 2.06 -2.69
CA MET A 32 -10.50 1.68 -3.08
C MET A 32 -9.73 2.85 -3.70
N LEU A 33 -10.35 3.67 -4.55
CA LEU A 33 -9.72 4.86 -5.12
C LEU A 33 -9.34 5.89 -4.04
N VAL A 34 -10.25 6.15 -3.09
CA VAL A 34 -10.00 7.07 -1.98
C VAL A 34 -8.91 6.54 -1.05
N ALA A 35 -8.95 5.24 -0.71
CA ALA A 35 -7.93 4.59 0.11
C ALA A 35 -6.55 4.66 -0.57
N THR A 36 -6.48 4.41 -1.88
CA THR A 36 -5.23 4.49 -2.65
C THR A 36 -4.70 5.93 -2.71
N ALA A 37 -5.58 6.92 -2.84
CA ALA A 37 -5.20 8.34 -2.78
C ALA A 37 -4.62 8.71 -1.41
N PHE A 38 -5.17 8.18 -0.31
CA PHE A 38 -4.61 8.40 1.03
C PHE A 38 -3.23 7.76 1.22
N VAL A 39 -3.00 6.55 0.68
CA VAL A 39 -1.69 5.90 0.70
C VAL A 39 -0.66 6.71 -0.09
N MET A 40 -1.00 7.17 -1.29
CA MET A 40 -0.14 8.03 -2.12
C MET A 40 0.26 9.32 -1.38
N LEU A 41 -0.62 9.87 -0.55
CA LEU A 41 -0.38 11.11 0.20
C LEU A 41 0.62 10.94 1.36
N MET A 42 0.84 9.72 1.86
CA MET A 42 1.78 9.45 2.96
C MET A 42 3.23 9.78 2.62
N THR A 43 3.64 9.67 1.35
CA THR A 43 5.03 9.91 0.95
C THR A 43 5.39 11.41 0.89
N PRO A 44 4.63 12.28 0.18
CA PRO A 44 4.91 13.71 0.17
C PRO A 44 4.51 14.41 1.48
N ALA A 45 3.37 14.06 2.10
CA ALA A 45 2.94 14.74 3.34
C ALA A 45 3.59 14.16 4.59
N GLY A 46 3.83 12.85 4.63
CA GLY A 46 4.50 12.18 5.74
C GLY A 46 6.01 12.32 5.64
N LEU A 47 6.64 11.62 4.70
CA LEU A 47 8.11 11.58 4.65
C LEU A 47 8.75 12.93 4.33
N ALA A 48 8.30 13.64 3.30
CA ALA A 48 8.99 14.88 2.90
C ALA A 48 8.92 15.97 3.98
N LEU A 49 7.75 16.17 4.60
CA LEU A 49 7.60 17.17 5.66
C LEU A 49 8.22 16.73 6.99
N PHE A 50 8.07 15.46 7.36
CA PHE A 50 8.61 14.94 8.63
C PHE A 50 10.14 14.87 8.59
N TYR A 51 10.72 14.27 7.55
CA TYR A 51 12.17 14.23 7.39
C TYR A 51 12.76 15.60 7.00
N GLY A 52 12.00 16.43 6.28
CA GLY A 52 12.35 17.84 6.05
C GLY A 52 12.49 18.61 7.37
N GLY A 53 11.51 18.50 8.27
CA GLY A 53 11.48 19.19 9.56
C GLY A 53 12.56 18.74 10.56
N LEU A 54 13.06 17.51 10.45
CA LEU A 54 14.15 16.99 11.28
C LEU A 54 15.55 17.38 10.76
N THR A 55 15.65 17.89 9.54
CA THR A 55 16.94 18.30 8.95
C THR A 55 17.25 19.76 9.19
N ARG A 56 18.54 20.13 9.17
CA ARG A 56 18.95 21.52 9.32
C ARG A 56 18.31 22.39 8.24
N SER A 57 17.89 23.62 8.58
CA SER A 57 17.16 24.53 7.68
C SER A 57 17.82 24.73 6.30
N LYS A 58 19.15 24.69 6.22
CA LYS A 58 19.89 24.81 4.95
C LYS A 58 19.73 23.60 4.00
N ASN A 59 19.32 22.44 4.51
CA ASN A 59 19.22 21.18 3.78
C ASN A 59 17.76 20.76 3.49
N VAL A 60 16.77 21.46 4.05
CA VAL A 60 15.34 21.08 3.97
C VAL A 60 14.85 20.96 2.52
N LEU A 61 15.20 21.91 1.66
CA LEU A 61 14.83 21.87 0.24
C LEU A 61 15.41 20.64 -0.48
N ASN A 62 16.64 20.26 -0.16
CA ASN A 62 17.29 19.09 -0.76
C ASN A 62 16.64 17.78 -0.29
N THR A 63 16.30 17.69 1.01
CA THR A 63 15.62 16.52 1.58
C THR A 63 14.22 16.35 0.99
N MET A 64 13.42 17.43 0.95
CA MET A 64 12.08 17.40 0.34
C MET A 64 12.14 17.08 -1.16
N GLY A 65 13.09 17.68 -1.89
CA GLY A 65 13.30 17.41 -3.32
C GLY A 65 13.62 15.95 -3.60
N MET A 66 14.55 15.34 -2.85
CA MET A 66 14.88 13.92 -3.02
C MET A 66 13.70 13.00 -2.70
N SER A 67 12.90 13.29 -1.66
CA SER A 67 11.70 12.51 -1.35
C SER A 67 10.63 12.59 -2.45
N LEU A 68 10.43 13.77 -3.06
CA LEU A 68 9.46 13.95 -4.15
C LEU A 68 9.93 13.28 -5.45
N ILE A 69 11.22 13.36 -5.78
CA ILE A 69 11.80 12.67 -6.95
C ILE A 69 11.71 11.14 -6.76
N ALA A 70 12.04 10.64 -5.57
CA ALA A 70 11.92 9.22 -5.26
C ALA A 70 10.46 8.73 -5.35
N PHE A 71 9.50 9.55 -4.91
CA PHE A 71 8.08 9.26 -5.08
C PHE A 71 7.71 9.17 -6.56
N ALA A 72 8.12 10.14 -7.40
CA ALA A 72 7.80 10.16 -8.82
C ALA A 72 8.45 9.03 -9.66
N ILE A 73 9.56 8.46 -9.19
CA ILE A 73 10.25 7.35 -9.86
C ILE A 73 9.80 5.98 -9.32
N GLY A 74 9.43 5.91 -8.05
CA GLY A 74 9.09 4.66 -7.35
C GLY A 74 7.61 4.24 -7.44
N THR A 75 6.72 5.16 -7.82
CA THR A 75 5.30 4.88 -8.15
C THR A 75 5.10 4.74 -9.64
#